data_AF-A0AAE9EIP0-F1
#
_entry.id   AF-A0AAE9EIP0-F1
#
_cell.length_a   1.000
_cell.length_b   1.000
_cell.length_c   1.000
_cell.angle_alpha   90.00
_cell.angle_beta   90.00
_cell.angle_gamma   90.00
#
_symmetry.space_group_name_H-M   'P 1'
#
loop_
_entity.id
_entity.type
_entity.pdbx_description
1 polymer ?
#
loop_
_entity_poly.entity_id
_entity_poly.type
_entity_poly.pdbx_seq_one_letter_code
_entity_poly.pdbx_strand_id
1 'polypeptide(L)'
;MRITVVLSRFSPASILAQVPESSGSLWTGLRRTKKCIGQKITATCTNLTSFEWTDGSSTGTDGFVFQAGQPDNKNLDQNCALFLASKTPTVVANKGTYYAASYEDTGCEVGEFSEAHLPRKILGHVCGKKASK
;
A
#
# COMPACT_ATOMS: atom_id res chain seq x y z
N MET A 1 -21.27 -16.73 -5.49
CA MET A 1 -21.15 -16.16 -4.13
C MET A 1 -19.89 -15.30 -4.08
N ARG A 2 -20.04 -13.98 -4.28
CA ARG A 2 -18.91 -13.03 -4.21
C ARG A 2 -18.68 -12.71 -2.73
N ILE A 3 -17.68 -13.36 -2.14
CA ILE A 3 -17.16 -12.91 -0.85
C ILE A 3 -16.29 -11.71 -1.18
N THR A 4 -16.88 -10.52 -1.15
CA THR A 4 -16.09 -9.29 -1.02
C THR A 4 -15.38 -9.41 0.32
N VAL A 5 -14.10 -9.81 0.30
CA VAL A 5 -13.20 -9.58 1.44
C VAL A 5 -13.01 -8.06 1.49
N VAL A 6 -14.02 -7.35 1.99
CA VAL A 6 -13.80 -6.00 2.47
C VAL A 6 -12.76 -6.15 3.56
N LEU A 7 -11.78 -5.25 3.56
CA LEU A 7 -10.85 -4.99 4.66
C LEU A 7 -11.59 -4.59 5.97
N SER A 8 -12.75 -5.16 6.28
CA SER A 8 -13.58 -4.86 7.45
C SER A 8 -12.93 -5.26 8.78
N ARG A 9 -11.75 -5.92 8.74
CA ARG A 9 -10.92 -6.22 9.93
C ARG A 9 -9.52 -5.63 9.89
N PHE A 10 -9.17 -4.87 8.84
CA PHE A 10 -7.88 -4.19 8.76
C PHE A 10 -8.06 -2.73 9.18
N SER A 11 -7.89 -2.47 10.47
CA SER A 11 -7.89 -1.12 11.01
C SER A 11 -6.45 -0.65 11.20
N PRO A 12 -6.03 0.47 10.57
CA PRO A 12 -4.76 1.12 10.87
C PRO A 12 -4.56 1.36 12.37
N ALA A 13 -5.63 1.62 13.10
CA ALA A 13 -5.60 1.87 14.54
C ALA A 13 -5.16 0.64 15.34
N SER A 14 -5.56 -0.57 14.92
CA SER A 14 -5.21 -1.81 15.63
C SER A 14 -3.71 -2.13 15.54
N ILE A 15 -3.06 -1.79 14.42
CA ILE A 15 -1.62 -2.00 14.26
C ILE A 15 -0.84 -0.93 15.02
N LEU A 16 -1.28 0.32 14.93
CA LEU A 16 -0.66 1.45 15.65
C LEU A 16 -0.88 1.42 17.17
N ALA A 17 -1.73 0.52 17.67
CA ALA A 17 -1.84 0.22 19.09
C ALA A 17 -0.72 -0.70 19.60
N GLN A 18 -0.04 -1.43 18.70
CA GLN A 18 1.00 -2.41 19.04
C GLN A 18 2.42 -1.87 18.90
N VAL A 19 2.57 -0.62 18.44
CA VAL A 19 3.86 0.02 18.20
C VAL A 19 3.85 1.44 18.80
N PRO A 20 5.01 1.96 19.24
CA PRO A 20 5.09 3.32 19.81
C PRO A 20 4.83 4.42 18.78
N GLU A 21 4.96 4.13 17.49
CA GLU A 21 4.79 5.10 16.42
C GLU A 21 3.33 5.59 16.29
N SER A 22 3.19 6.86 15.92
CA SER A 22 1.89 7.46 15.57
C SER A 22 1.49 7.19 14.11
N SER A 23 2.46 6.83 13.26
CA SER A 23 2.25 6.50 11.86
C SER A 23 3.40 5.65 11.31
N GLY A 24 3.14 4.98 10.20
CA GLY A 24 4.12 4.23 9.43
C GLY A 24 3.44 3.34 8.40
N SER A 25 4.24 2.69 7.58
CA SER A 25 3.79 1.87 6.46
C SER A 25 3.80 0.38 6.77
N LEU A 26 2.98 -0.35 6.03
CA LEU A 26 2.84 -1.79 6.12
C LEU A 26 2.99 -2.44 4.76
N TRP A 27 3.67 -3.57 4.73
CA TRP A 27 3.64 -4.47 3.57
C TRP A 27 2.37 -5.28 3.60
N THR A 28 1.51 -5.13 2.59
CA THR A 28 0.26 -5.89 2.49
C THR A 28 0.31 -6.97 1.40
N GLY A 29 1.44 -7.11 0.70
CA GLY A 29 1.60 -8.10 -0.38
C GLY A 29 1.08 -7.64 -1.74
N LEU A 30 0.80 -6.35 -1.92
CA LEU A 30 0.51 -5.79 -3.25
C LEU A 30 1.75 -5.87 -4.14
N ARG A 31 1.59 -6.43 -5.34
CA ARG A 31 2.61 -6.43 -6.40
C ARG A 31 2.09 -5.78 -7.66
N ARG A 32 2.99 -5.13 -8.39
CA ARG A 32 2.68 -4.59 -9.70
C ARG A 32 2.35 -5.74 -10.65
N THR A 33 1.27 -5.61 -11.40
CA THR A 33 0.86 -6.61 -12.37
C THR A 33 1.93 -6.76 -13.45
N LYS A 34 2.10 -7.98 -13.97
CA LYS A 34 3.10 -8.26 -15.03
C LYS A 34 2.97 -7.33 -16.24
N LYS A 35 1.73 -6.94 -16.58
CA LYS A 35 1.42 -6.02 -17.68
C LYS A 35 1.96 -4.60 -17.46
N CYS A 36 2.07 -4.18 -16.20
CA CYS A 36 2.43 -2.82 -15.83
C CYS A 36 3.86 -2.67 -15.33
N ILE A 37 4.62 -3.77 -15.20
CA ILE A 37 6.07 -3.70 -14.91
C ILE A 37 6.77 -2.83 -15.97
N GLY A 38 7.60 -1.89 -15.51
CA GLY A 38 8.30 -0.94 -16.37
C GLY A 38 7.39 0.11 -17.04
N GLN A 39 6.12 0.20 -16.66
CA GLN A 39 5.16 1.18 -17.19
C GLN A 39 4.81 2.22 -16.13
N LYS A 40 4.74 3.50 -16.54
CA LYS A 40 4.07 4.55 -15.77
C LYS A 40 2.55 4.41 -15.88
N ILE A 41 1.82 5.39 -15.36
CA ILE A 41 0.38 5.49 -15.60
C ILE A 41 0.11 5.63 -17.11
N THR A 42 -0.76 4.76 -17.63
CA THR A 42 -1.24 4.76 -19.01
C THR A 42 -2.74 4.49 -19.04
N ALA A 43 -3.37 4.48 -20.22
CA ALA A 43 -4.76 4.05 -20.35
C ALA A 43 -5.00 2.61 -19.87
N THR A 44 -3.95 1.79 -19.82
CA THR A 44 -4.02 0.38 -19.40
C THR A 44 -3.52 0.14 -17.98
N CYS A 45 -2.53 0.90 -17.55
CA CYS A 45 -1.93 0.84 -16.22
C CYS A 45 -2.41 2.06 -15.43
N THR A 46 -3.52 1.90 -14.71
CA THR A 46 -4.15 2.94 -13.90
C THR A 46 -3.91 2.67 -12.42
N ASN A 47 -4.39 3.55 -11.55
CA ASN A 47 -4.45 3.29 -10.11
C ASN A 47 -5.29 2.06 -9.74
N LEU A 48 -6.18 1.60 -10.64
CA LEU A 48 -7.02 0.43 -10.45
C LEU A 48 -6.52 -0.80 -11.21
N THR A 49 -5.45 -0.76 -12.00
CA THR A 49 -5.02 -1.96 -12.78
C THR A 49 -3.54 -2.26 -12.66
N SER A 50 -2.77 -1.33 -12.08
CA SER A 50 -1.32 -1.48 -11.96
C SER A 50 -0.91 -2.49 -10.92
N PHE A 51 -1.74 -2.78 -9.91
CA PHE A 51 -1.40 -3.66 -8.79
C PHE A 51 -2.44 -4.77 -8.58
N GLU A 52 -1.98 -5.87 -8.01
CA GLU A 52 -2.80 -7.02 -7.62
C GLU A 52 -2.32 -7.60 -6.28
N TRP A 53 -3.24 -8.31 -5.61
CA TRP A 53 -2.90 -9.12 -4.44
C TRP A 53 -2.20 -10.41 -4.86
N THR A 54 -1.08 -10.76 -4.23
CA THR A 54 -0.35 -11.99 -4.58
C THR A 54 -0.91 -13.26 -3.97
N ASP A 55 -1.71 -13.16 -2.91
CA ASP A 55 -2.22 -14.30 -2.16
C ASP A 55 -3.52 -14.88 -2.73
N GLY A 56 -4.03 -14.31 -3.84
CA GLY A 56 -5.28 -14.72 -4.46
C GLY A 56 -6.51 -14.54 -3.55
N SER A 57 -6.40 -13.70 -2.51
CA SER A 57 -7.52 -13.37 -1.61
C SER A 57 -8.63 -12.58 -2.32
N SER A 58 -8.26 -11.90 -3.41
CA SER A 58 -9.13 -11.15 -4.29
C SER A 58 -8.65 -11.30 -5.73
N THR A 59 -9.57 -11.39 -6.68
CA THR A 59 -9.30 -11.30 -8.13
C THR A 59 -9.60 -9.90 -8.69
N GLY A 60 -10.03 -8.98 -7.82
CA GLY A 60 -10.34 -7.60 -8.16
C GLY A 60 -9.27 -6.65 -7.63
N THR A 61 -9.10 -5.55 -8.34
CA THR A 61 -8.28 -4.40 -7.95
C THR A 61 -9.09 -3.34 -7.19
N ASP A 62 -10.38 -3.59 -7.03
CA ASP A 62 -11.28 -2.78 -6.22
C ASP A 62 -10.80 -2.79 -4.77
N GLY A 63 -10.64 -1.60 -4.19
CA GLY A 63 -10.21 -1.42 -2.80
C GLY A 63 -8.79 -0.87 -2.61
N PHE A 64 -8.04 -0.63 -3.69
CA PHE A 64 -6.80 0.13 -3.62
C PHE A 64 -7.07 1.62 -3.68
N VAL A 65 -6.78 2.33 -2.60
CA VAL A 65 -6.72 3.79 -2.59
C VAL A 65 -5.25 4.16 -2.61
N PHE A 66 -4.76 4.75 -3.70
CA PHE A 66 -3.39 5.25 -3.77
C PHE A 66 -3.34 6.74 -3.40
N GLN A 67 -2.16 7.20 -2.95
CA GLN A 67 -1.88 8.62 -2.80
C GLN A 67 -2.14 9.37 -4.12
N ALA A 68 -2.36 10.68 -4.05
CA ALA A 68 -2.54 11.49 -5.25
C ALA A 68 -1.34 11.34 -6.21
N GLY A 69 -1.63 11.04 -7.47
CA GLY A 69 -0.61 10.80 -8.49
C GLY A 69 -0.01 9.38 -8.50
N GLN A 70 -0.34 8.53 -7.54
CA GLN A 70 0.18 7.16 -7.45
C GLN A 70 -0.79 6.12 -8.02
N PRO A 71 -0.30 4.94 -8.47
CA PRO A 71 1.10 4.51 -8.53
C PRO A 71 1.80 4.99 -9.82
N ASP A 72 2.77 5.90 -9.70
CA ASP A 72 3.38 6.57 -10.84
C ASP A 72 4.51 5.80 -11.52
N ASN A 73 5.07 4.80 -10.84
CA ASN A 73 6.27 4.08 -11.24
C ASN A 73 7.40 5.03 -11.69
N LYS A 74 7.66 6.08 -10.91
CA LYS A 74 8.58 7.19 -11.22
C LYS A 74 9.88 6.76 -11.92
N ASN A 75 10.55 5.74 -11.40
CA ASN A 75 11.84 5.22 -11.89
C ASN A 75 11.72 3.91 -12.68
N LEU A 76 10.49 3.47 -13.00
CA LEU A 76 10.16 2.23 -13.70
C LEU A 76 10.51 0.94 -12.94
N ASP A 77 10.86 1.02 -11.66
CA ASP A 77 11.29 -0.08 -10.79
C ASP A 77 10.43 -0.26 -9.51
N GLN A 78 9.34 0.50 -9.37
CA GLN A 78 8.49 0.48 -8.18
C GLN A 78 7.42 -0.61 -8.27
N ASN A 79 7.84 -1.86 -8.07
CA ASN A 79 7.01 -3.04 -8.29
C ASN A 79 6.24 -3.53 -7.05
N CYS A 80 6.33 -2.80 -5.94
CA CYS A 80 5.63 -3.11 -4.68
C CYS A 80 4.90 -1.87 -4.16
N ALA A 81 3.96 -2.04 -3.22
CA ALA A 81 3.24 -0.92 -2.61
C ALA A 81 3.18 -1.02 -1.08
N LEU A 82 3.25 0.14 -0.43
CA LEU A 82 3.17 0.30 1.01
C LEU A 82 1.84 0.91 1.40
N PHE A 83 1.19 0.37 2.43
CA PHE A 83 -0.02 0.94 3.00
C PHE A 83 0.33 1.86 4.18
N LEU A 84 -0.03 3.14 4.10
CA LEU A 84 0.20 4.08 5.20
C LEU A 84 -0.86 3.93 6.30
N ALA A 85 -0.44 3.48 7.47
CA ALA A 85 -1.21 3.57 8.70
C ALA A 85 -0.87 4.87 9.45
N SER A 86 -1.88 5.61 9.90
CA SER A 86 -1.69 6.78 10.78
C SER A 86 -2.84 6.93 11.77
N LYS A 87 -2.55 7.48 12.96
CA LYS A 87 -3.55 7.91 13.95
C LYS A 87 -4.27 9.20 13.53
N THR A 88 -3.72 9.94 12.58
CA THR A 88 -4.28 11.18 12.01
C THR A 88 -4.66 10.99 10.54
N PRO A 89 -5.57 11.81 9.97
CA PRO A 89 -5.96 11.69 8.56
C PRO A 89 -4.81 11.92 7.57
N THR A 90 -3.81 12.72 7.97
CA THR A 90 -2.65 13.04 7.15
C THR A 90 -1.35 12.99 7.95
N VAL A 91 -0.25 12.74 7.24
CA VAL A 91 1.12 12.85 7.74
C VAL A 91 1.86 13.84 6.84
N VAL A 92 2.42 14.90 7.42
CA VAL A 92 3.25 15.86 6.70
C VAL A 92 4.70 15.41 6.79
N ALA A 93 5.36 15.26 5.65
CA ALA A 93 6.78 14.94 5.56
C ALA A 93 7.47 15.83 4.52
N ASN A 94 8.79 15.73 4.41
CA ASN A 94 9.61 16.58 3.54
C ASN A 94 9.20 16.58 2.06
N LYS A 95 8.49 15.54 1.60
CA LYS A 95 8.01 15.40 0.21
C LYS A 95 6.53 15.76 0.00
N GLY A 96 5.83 16.22 1.04
CA GLY A 96 4.45 16.67 0.97
C GLY A 96 3.54 16.01 1.99
N THR A 97 2.23 16.10 1.73
CA THR A 97 1.17 15.55 2.57
C THR A 97 0.79 14.15 2.09
N TYR A 98 0.86 13.19 3.00
CA TYR A 98 0.43 11.82 2.77
C TYR A 98 -0.90 11.56 3.46
N TYR A 99 -1.83 10.90 2.77
CA TYR A 99 -3.13 10.55 3.32
C TYR A 99 -3.11 9.17 3.96
N ALA A 100 -3.63 9.08 5.17
CA ALA A 100 -3.75 7.80 5.87
C ALA A 100 -4.66 6.83 5.10
N ALA A 101 -4.48 5.54 5.37
CA ALA A 101 -5.24 4.46 4.74
C ALA A 101 -5.16 4.44 3.20
N SER A 102 -4.01 4.83 2.65
CA SER A 102 -3.74 4.79 1.22
C SER A 102 -2.35 4.24 0.90
N TYR A 103 -2.16 3.86 -0.36
CA TYR A 103 -1.01 3.18 -0.90
C TYR A 103 -0.05 4.12 -1.62
N GLU A 104 1.23 3.83 -1.54
CA GLU A 104 2.28 4.42 -2.39
C GLU A 104 3.13 3.30 -2.98
N ASP A 105 3.50 3.39 -4.26
CA ASP A 105 4.39 2.41 -4.87
C ASP A 105 5.86 2.67 -4.51
N THR A 106 6.64 1.60 -4.46
CA THR A 106 8.04 1.63 -4.08
C THR A 106 8.78 0.45 -4.71
N GLY A 107 10.10 0.50 -4.69
CA GLY A 107 10.92 -0.69 -4.88
C GLY A 107 10.56 -1.76 -3.85
N CYS A 108 10.74 -3.02 -4.23
CA CYS A 108 10.40 -4.17 -3.38
C CYS A 108 11.45 -4.47 -2.31
N GLU A 109 12.63 -3.88 -2.45
CA GLU A 109 13.68 -3.90 -1.43
C GLU A 109 13.55 -2.61 -0.62
N VAL A 110 13.50 -2.76 0.70
CA VAL A 110 13.48 -1.60 1.60
C VAL A 110 14.90 -1.06 1.72
N GLY A 111 15.11 0.16 1.22
CA GLY A 111 16.32 0.93 1.54
C GLY A 111 16.31 1.45 2.98
N GLU A 112 17.47 1.94 3.43
CA GLU A 112 17.61 2.54 4.77
C GLU A 112 16.62 3.71 4.98
N PHE A 113 16.03 3.77 6.18
CA PHE A 113 15.10 4.83 6.55
C PHE A 113 15.84 6.08 7.03
N SER A 114 15.47 7.23 6.47
CA SER A 114 15.81 8.56 7.00
C SER A 114 14.55 9.27 7.47
N GLU A 115 14.69 10.32 8.29
CA GLU A 115 13.56 11.15 8.75
C GLU A 115 12.73 11.74 7.58
N ALA A 116 13.35 11.91 6.40
CA ALA A 116 12.65 12.35 5.20
C ALA A 116 11.62 11.34 4.65
N HIS A 117 11.65 10.10 5.15
CA HIS A 117 10.83 8.97 4.71
C HIS A 117 9.97 8.38 5.84
N LEU A 118 9.68 9.15 6.90
CA LEU A 118 8.83 8.71 8.01
C LEU A 118 7.50 8.03 7.59
N PRO A 119 6.74 8.53 6.60
CA PRO A 119 5.51 7.86 6.15
C PRO A 119 5.76 6.45 5.59
N ARG A 120 6.96 6.20 5.04
CA ARG A 120 7.38 4.92 4.46
C ARG A 120 8.03 3.98 5.48
N LYS A 121 8.28 4.42 6.73
CA LYS A 121 8.87 3.58 7.78
C LYS A 121 8.05 2.30 7.93
N ILE A 122 8.66 1.15 7.69
CA ILE A 122 7.91 -0.11 7.73
C ILE A 122 7.76 -0.59 9.17
N LEU A 123 6.51 -0.71 9.60
CA LEU A 123 6.12 -1.20 10.92
C LEU A 123 5.91 -2.72 10.93
N GLY A 124 5.71 -3.34 9.76
CA GLY A 124 5.51 -4.77 9.65
C GLY A 124 4.84 -5.21 8.36
N HIS A 125 4.41 -6.48 8.36
CA HIS A 125 3.70 -7.13 7.26
C HIS A 125 2.28 -7.51 7.68
N VAL A 126 1.35 -7.47 6.74
CA VAL A 126 -0.05 -7.84 6.91
C VAL A 126 -0.29 -9.10 6.13
N CYS A 127 -0.72 -10.15 6.84
CA CYS A 127 -1.01 -11.44 6.24
C CYS A 127 -2.52 -11.69 6.28
N GLY A 128 -3.11 -12.01 5.13
CA GLY A 128 -4.51 -12.46 5.04
C GLY A 128 -4.65 -13.93 5.41
N LYS A 129 -5.75 -14.29 6.10
CA LYS A 129 -6.19 -15.68 6.26
C LYS A 129 -7.63 -15.80 5.76
N LYS A 130 -7.91 -16.78 4.91
CA LYS A 130 -9.28 -17.09 4.50
C LYS A 130 -10.11 -17.44 5.74
N ALA A 131 -11.30 -16.87 5.86
CA ALA A 131 -12.23 -17.22 6.93
C ALA A 131 -12.55 -18.72 6.85
N SER A 132 -12.41 -19.43 7.97
CA SER A 132 -12.92 -20.79 8.11
C SER A 132 -14.45 -20.74 8.19
N LYS A 133 -15.12 -21.63 7.46
CA LYS A 133 -16.56 -21.87 7.60
C LYS A 133 -16.88 -22.52 8.94
#